data_AF-A0AAU1C3X1-F1
#
_entry.id   AF-A0AAU1C3X1-F1
#
_cell.length_a   1.000
_cell.length_b   1.000
_cell.length_c   1.000
_cell.angle_alpha   90.00
_cell.angle_beta   90.00
_cell.angle_gamma   90.00
#
_symmetry.space_group_name_H-M   'P 1'
#
loop_
_entity.id
_entity.type
_entity.pdbx_description
1 polymer ?
#
loop_
_entity_poly.entity_id
_entity_poly.type
_entity_poly.pdbx_seq_one_letter_code
_entity_poly.pdbx_strand_id
1 'polypeptide(L)' 'MKKAGEVDIPDGMVLYGFRHFFASNCLNQGIPITHVAEWMGHKSLDITFKIYRHLMPGSIGKAAKLLDLGLTT' A
#
# COMPACT_ATOMS: atom_id res chain seq x y z
N MET A 1 -34.43 -19.03 8.61
CA MET A 1 -33.34 -18.18 9.12
C MET A 1 -32.05 -19.00 9.06
N LYS A 2 -31.12 -18.72 8.15
CA LYS A 2 -29.85 -19.47 8.07
C LYS A 2 -28.96 -19.04 9.26
N LYS A 3 -28.46 -20.00 10.03
CA LYS A 3 -27.48 -19.77 11.09
C LYS A 3 -26.29 -19.00 10.51
N ALA A 4 -25.87 -17.95 11.20
CA ALA A 4 -24.65 -17.22 10.89
C ALA A 4 -23.49 -18.22 10.81
N GLY A 5 -22.76 -18.18 9.70
CA GLY A 5 -21.80 -19.18 9.30
C GLY A 5 -20.71 -19.40 10.34
N GLU A 6 -20.53 -20.66 10.71
CA GLU A 6 -19.34 -21.17 11.36
C GLU A 6 -18.22 -21.09 10.31
N VAL A 7 -17.48 -19.97 10.33
CA VAL A 7 -16.35 -19.76 9.43
C VAL A 7 -15.13 -20.31 10.15
N ASP A 8 -14.56 -21.37 9.61
CA ASP A 8 -13.30 -21.94 10.09
C ASP A 8 -12.18 -20.96 9.71
N ILE A 9 -11.85 -20.05 10.63
CA ILE A 9 -10.79 -19.06 10.46
C ILE A 9 -9.48 -19.75 10.85
N PRO A 10 -8.55 -19.97 9.90
CA PRO A 10 -7.27 -20.60 10.19
C PRO A 10 -6.53 -19.89 11.31
N ASP A 11 -5.92 -20.66 12.21
CA ASP A 11 -5.08 -20.12 13.28
C ASP A 11 -4.01 -19.19 12.70
N GLY A 12 -4.00 -17.95 13.18
CA GLY A 12 -3.10 -16.88 12.72
C GLY A 12 -3.68 -15.94 11.66
N MET A 13 -4.92 -16.14 11.20
CA MET A 13 -5.60 -15.18 10.33
C MET A 13 -6.10 -13.97 11.15
N VAL A 14 -5.33 -12.89 11.13
CA VAL A 14 -5.72 -11.60 11.74
C VAL A 14 -6.35 -10.69 10.68
N LEU A 15 -7.45 -10.01 11.01
CA LEU A 15 -8.05 -8.99 10.15
C LEU A 15 -7.14 -7.75 10.08
N TYR A 16 -6.30 -7.69 9.04
CA TYR A 16 -5.49 -6.50 8.71
C TYR A 16 -6.25 -5.47 7.88
N GLY A 17 -7.59 -5.57 7.78
CA GLY A 17 -8.41 -4.78 6.86
C GLY A 17 -8.16 -3.26 6.95
N PHE A 18 -8.10 -2.70 8.17
CA PHE A 18 -7.81 -1.28 8.36
C PHE A 18 -6.39 -0.89 7.92
N ARG A 19 -5.39 -1.74 8.20
CA ARG A 19 -4.00 -1.52 7.77
C ARG A 19 -3.87 -1.55 6.25
N HIS A 20 -4.55 -2.48 5.59
CA HIS A 20 -4.58 -2.56 4.13
C HIS A 20 -5.31 -1.37 3.51
N PHE A 21 -6.47 -0.99 4.07
CA PHE A 21 -7.23 0.17 3.60
C PHE A 21 -6.41 1.46 3.72
N PHE A 22 -5.80 1.70 4.88
CA PHE A 22 -4.94 2.85 5.14
C PHE A 22 -3.78 2.92 4.16
N ALA A 23 -2.99 1.83 4.04
CA ALA A 23 -1.84 1.80 3.16
C ALA A 23 -2.22 2.02 1.69
N SER A 24 -3.30 1.37 1.23
CA SER A 24 -3.76 1.50 -0.14
C SER A 24 -4.21 2.92 -0.46
N ASN A 25 -4.94 3.57 0.45
CA ASN A 25 -5.39 4.93 0.27
C ASN A 25 -4.22 5.92 0.24
N CYS A 26 -3.27 5.82 1.18
CA CYS A 26 -2.09 6.70 1.20
C CYS A 26 -1.24 6.59 -0.07
N LEU A 27 -0.98 5.36 -0.53
CA LEU A 27 -0.17 5.13 -1.72
C LEU A 27 -0.86 5.60 -3.00
N ASN A 28 -2.19 5.43 -3.10
CA ASN A 28 -2.96 5.97 -4.23
C ASN A 28 -2.93 7.51 -4.29
N GLN A 29 -2.79 8.19 -3.15
CA GLN A 29 -2.60 9.65 -3.07
C GLN A 29 -1.15 10.08 -3.34
N GLY A 30 -0.25 9.15 -3.65
CA GLY A 30 1.15 9.44 -3.95
C GLY A 30 2.03 9.68 -2.72
N ILE A 31 1.56 9.33 -1.52
CA ILE A 31 2.39 9.40 -0.31
C ILE A 31 3.53 8.37 -0.42
N PRO A 32 4.79 8.74 -0.15
CA PRO A 32 5.91 7.81 -0.22
C PRO A 32 5.72 6.60 0.71
N ILE A 33 6.05 5.40 0.18
CA ILE A 33 5.89 4.14 0.89
C ILE A 33 6.69 4.05 2.19
N THR A 34 7.80 4.80 2.30
CA THR A 34 8.60 4.95 3.51
C THR A 34 7.81 5.56 4.67
N HIS A 35 7.07 6.65 4.42
CA HIS A 35 6.23 7.31 5.43
C HIS A 35 5.05 6.43 5.82
N VAL A 36 4.42 5.77 4.85
CA VAL A 36 3.31 4.84 5.12
C VAL A 36 3.79 3.68 6.01
N ALA A 37 4.98 3.12 5.74
CA ALA A 37 5.57 2.07 6.57
C ALA A 37 5.87 2.55 7.99
N GLU A 38 6.40 3.76 8.14
CA GLU A 38 6.69 4.38 9.44
C GLU A 38 5.41 4.59 10.27
N TRP A 39 4.35 5.14 9.67
CA TRP A 39 3.05 5.33 10.34
C TRP A 39 2.39 4.02 10.77
N MET A 40 2.63 2.94 10.01
CA MET A 40 2.15 1.61 10.39
C MET A 40 3.03 0.93 11.45
N GLY A 41 4.16 1.54 11.84
CA GLY A 41 5.11 0.97 12.80
C GLY A 41 5.86 -0.24 12.26
N HIS A 42 6.04 -0.35 10.94
CA HIS A 42 6.77 -1.46 10.35
C HIS A 42 8.27 -1.26 10.55
N LYS A 43 8.92 -2.21 11.24
CA LYS A 43 10.37 -2.19 11.49
C LYS A 43 11.21 -2.38 10.21
N SER A 44 10.65 -3.07 9.22
CA SER A 44 11.27 -3.22 7.89
C SER A 44 10.29 -2.79 6.81
N LEU A 45 10.81 -2.05 5.82
CA LEU A 45 10.09 -1.66 4.63
C LEU A 45 9.76 -2.85 3.73
N ASP A 46 10.49 -3.97 3.84
CA ASP A 46 10.36 -5.13 2.96
C ASP A 46 8.93 -5.69 2.95
N ILE A 47 8.29 -5.72 4.12
CA ILE A 47 6.90 -6.19 4.26
C ILE A 47 5.95 -5.25 3.55
N THR A 48 6.05 -3.94 3.80
CA THR A 48 5.21 -2.92 3.15
C THR A 48 5.41 -2.95 1.63
N PHE A 49 6.66 -3.02 1.17
CA PHE A 49 6.99 -3.02 -0.24
C PHE A 49 6.48 -4.29 -0.93
N LYS A 50 6.70 -5.47 -0.33
CA LYS A 50 6.21 -6.75 -0.87
C LYS A 50 4.69 -6.74 -1.06
N ILE A 51 3.95 -6.16 -0.12
CA ILE A 51 2.49 -6.13 -0.16
C ILE A 51 1.99 -5.04 -1.13
N TYR A 52 2.53 -3.82 -1.09
CA TYR A 52 1.89 -2.67 -1.73
C TYR A 52 2.61 -2.09 -2.96
N ARG A 53 3.78 -2.59 -3.36
CA ARG A 53 4.54 -2.05 -4.51
C ARG A 53 3.72 -1.93 -5.80
N HIS A 54 2.72 -2.78 -5.97
CA HIS A 54 1.87 -2.83 -7.16
C HIS A 54 0.92 -1.63 -7.25
N LEU A 55 0.64 -0.95 -6.12
CA LEU A 55 -0.12 0.30 -6.05
C LEU A 55 0.71 1.53 -6.40
N MET A 56 1.99 1.34 -6.74
CA MET A 56 2.88 2.39 -7.21
C MET A 56 3.18 2.23 -8.72
N PRO A 57 2.16 2.09 -9.60
CA PRO A 57 2.42 1.91 -11.02
C PRO A 57 2.99 3.21 -11.62
N GLY A 58 4.11 3.08 -12.33
CA GLY A 58 4.57 4.12 -13.24
C GLY A 58 5.20 5.35 -12.61
N SER A 59 5.87 5.23 -11.46
CA SER A 59 6.75 6.31 -10.97
C SER A 59 7.75 6.75 -12.05
N ILE A 60 8.24 5.82 -12.87
CA ILE A 60 9.15 6.11 -13.99
C ILE A 60 8.46 6.92 -15.09
N GLY A 61 7.25 6.55 -15.53
CA GLY A 61 6.56 7.29 -16.60
C GLY A 61 6.16 8.70 -16.17
N LYS A 62 5.67 8.85 -14.93
CA LYS A 62 5.35 10.16 -14.36
C LYS A 62 6.61 10.99 -14.11
N ALA A 63 7.69 10.39 -13.60
CA ALA A 63 8.96 11.08 -13.39
C ALA A 63 9.60 11.51 -14.72
N ALA A 64 9.59 10.66 -15.73
CA ALA A 64 10.09 10.99 -17.07
C ALA A 64 9.35 12.19 -17.64
N LYS A 65 8.01 12.22 -17.55
CA LYS A 65 7.20 13.36 -18.00
C LYS A 65 7.49 14.66 -17.22
N LEU A 66 7.70 14.56 -15.90
CA LEU A 66 8.06 15.71 -15.06
C LEU A 66 9.46 16.26 -15.41
N LEU A 67 10.44 15.38 -15.65
CA LEU A 67 11.78 15.77 -16.06
C LEU A 67 11.78 16.43 -17.43
N ASP A 68 11.04 15.86 -18.40
CA ASP A 68 10.91 16.41 -19.76
C ASP A 68 10.29 17.82 -19.75
N LEU A 69 9.24 18.04 -18.94
CA LEU A 69 8.62 19.35 -18.77
C LEU A 69 9.56 20.37 -18.09
N GLY A 70 10.36 19.95 -17.12
CA GLY A 70 11.27 20.83 -16.38
C GLY A 70 12.53 21.23 -17.17
N LEU A 71 12.92 20.44 -18.17
CA LEU A 71 14.08 20.69 -19.04
C LEU A 71 13.74 21.53 -20.28
N THR A 72 12.44 21.73 -20.56
CA THR A 72 11.94 22.50 -21.71
C THR A 72 11.53 23.94 -21.38
N THR A 73 11.73 24.37 -20.12
CA THR A 73 11.50 25.76 -19.65
C THR A 73 12.82 26.49 -19.52
#